data_AF-A0A7W4Z746-F1
#
_entry.id   AF-A0A7W4Z746-F1
#
_cell.length_a   1.000
_cell.length_b   1.000
_cell.length_c   1.000
_cell.angle_alpha   90.00
_cell.angle_beta   90.00
_cell.angle_gamma   90.00
#
_symmetry.space_group_name_H-M   'P 1'
#
loop_
_entity.id
_entity.type
_entity.pdbx_description
1 polymer ?
#
loop_
_entity_poly.entity_id
_entity_poly.type
_entity_poly.pdbx_seq_one_letter_code
_entity_poly.pdbx_strand_id
1 'polypeptide(L)'
;MDVDESSIAGQLPPKHPDYEPGDMEICERSSVVDLWDGYAVLPHSTRVSPETGYSGRVDVLAGHPEKLEAIVSKYSINCGTTASKIIRRFREVIHSEEVASEYDIIIVDTGPSRNAVYWAALRAATYSVIPIELETKALSCLNAVLQSITADNMSRPLGAPHNNVVSLIPNRVKMNTNIHITQMKEFYETVPALMPPRWVYLPESSVYSALNMKGFASEGLHQIKEGRCNEQQAAGLVCQSVYGRIYSSGTFA
;
A
#
# COMPACT_ATOMS: atom_id res chain seq x y z
N MET A 1 -20.00 -4.69 -9.68
CA MET A 1 -19.04 -3.73 -10.27
C MET A 1 -19.58 -3.39 -11.64
N ASP A 2 -20.05 -2.17 -11.84
CA ASP A 2 -20.48 -1.72 -13.17
C ASP A 2 -19.24 -1.50 -14.04
N VAL A 3 -19.25 -2.10 -15.23
CA VAL A 3 -18.12 -2.12 -16.15
C VAL A 3 -18.39 -1.10 -17.24
N ASP A 4 -17.59 -0.05 -17.31
CA ASP A 4 -17.50 0.77 -18.52
C ASP A 4 -16.50 0.10 -19.47
N GLU A 5 -17.00 -0.43 -20.58
CA GLU A 5 -16.25 -1.19 -21.59
C GLU A 5 -15.24 -0.32 -22.37
N SER A 6 -15.24 1.00 -22.18
CA SER A 6 -14.44 1.94 -22.97
C SER A 6 -13.19 2.50 -22.29
N SER A 7 -12.95 2.24 -21.00
CA SER A 7 -11.81 2.83 -20.28
C SER A 7 -10.55 1.95 -20.30
N ILE A 8 -9.47 2.48 -20.87
CA ILE A 8 -8.12 1.88 -20.87
C ILE A 8 -7.43 2.07 -19.49
N ALA A 9 -8.05 2.77 -18.54
CA ALA A 9 -7.43 3.15 -17.27
C ALA A 9 -8.19 2.60 -16.04
N GLY A 10 -7.73 1.45 -15.52
CA GLY A 10 -8.07 0.93 -14.19
C GLY A 10 -9.54 0.57 -13.96
N GLN A 11 -9.83 -0.09 -12.84
CA GLN A 11 -11.22 -0.30 -12.39
C GLN A 11 -11.69 0.95 -11.64
N LEU A 12 -12.86 1.46 -12.00
CA LEU A 12 -13.48 2.57 -11.29
C LEU A 12 -13.92 2.11 -9.88
N PRO A 13 -13.80 2.97 -8.85
CA PRO A 13 -14.40 2.70 -7.55
C PRO A 13 -15.91 2.41 -7.72
N PRO A 14 -16.48 1.46 -6.97
CA PRO A 14 -17.92 1.22 -7.00
C PRO A 14 -18.68 2.46 -6.52
N LYS A 15 -19.98 2.47 -6.79
CA LYS A 15 -20.87 3.49 -6.23
C LYS A 15 -20.97 3.31 -4.72
N HIS A 16 -20.84 4.39 -3.96
CA HIS A 16 -20.95 4.34 -2.51
C HIS A 16 -22.41 4.10 -2.09
N PRO A 17 -22.70 3.18 -1.15
CA PRO A 17 -24.07 2.91 -0.69
C PRO A 17 -24.76 4.15 -0.09
N ASP A 18 -23.98 5.03 0.54
CA ASP A 18 -24.50 6.24 1.20
C ASP A 18 -24.68 7.42 0.24
N TYR A 19 -24.35 7.29 -1.05
CA TYR A 19 -24.56 8.37 -2.01
C TYR A 19 -26.01 8.44 -2.47
N GLU A 20 -26.61 9.63 -2.34
CA GLU A 20 -27.91 9.96 -2.92
C GLU A 20 -27.77 10.92 -4.13
N PRO A 21 -28.57 10.74 -5.21
CA PRO A 21 -28.55 11.67 -6.34
C PRO A 21 -28.86 13.11 -5.91
N GLY A 22 -27.92 14.02 -6.17
CA GLY A 22 -28.03 15.43 -5.78
C GLY A 22 -27.26 15.80 -4.51
N ASP A 23 -26.61 14.84 -3.86
CA ASP A 23 -25.68 15.11 -2.76
C ASP A 23 -24.51 16.00 -3.24
N MET A 24 -24.24 17.07 -2.49
CA MET A 24 -23.17 18.03 -2.75
C MET A 24 -21.89 17.74 -1.95
N GLU A 25 -21.98 16.89 -0.92
CA GLU A 25 -20.90 16.57 0.01
C GLU A 25 -20.27 15.21 -0.30
N ILE A 26 -21.06 14.27 -0.83
CA ILE A 26 -20.60 12.91 -1.15
C ILE A 26 -20.45 12.74 -2.67
N CYS A 27 -19.29 12.26 -3.09
CA CYS A 27 -19.08 11.81 -4.47
C CYS A 27 -19.70 10.42 -4.71
N GLU A 28 -20.40 10.24 -5.83
CA GLU A 28 -21.02 8.95 -6.20
C GLU A 28 -20.04 7.78 -6.13
N ARG A 29 -18.80 8.00 -6.59
CA ARG A 29 -17.71 7.04 -6.55
C ARG A 29 -16.61 7.61 -5.66
N SER A 30 -16.82 7.53 -4.35
CA SER A 30 -15.86 8.08 -3.40
C SER A 30 -14.49 7.43 -3.58
N SER A 31 -13.45 8.25 -3.51
CA SER A 31 -12.08 7.83 -3.78
C SER A 31 -11.09 8.62 -2.93
N VAL A 32 -9.83 8.16 -2.88
CA VAL A 32 -8.75 8.89 -2.20
C VAL A 32 -8.57 10.33 -2.72
N VAL A 33 -9.03 10.61 -3.94
CA VAL A 33 -8.95 11.94 -4.55
C VAL A 33 -9.80 12.97 -3.81
N ASP A 34 -10.91 12.53 -3.22
CA ASP A 34 -11.88 13.38 -2.55
C ASP A 34 -11.27 14.12 -1.34
N LEU A 35 -10.19 13.58 -0.77
CA LEU A 35 -9.35 14.23 0.25
C LEU A 35 -8.89 15.64 -0.15
N TRP A 36 -8.66 15.86 -1.46
CA TRP A 36 -8.15 17.10 -2.02
C TRP A 36 -9.22 17.97 -2.67
N ASP A 37 -10.34 17.38 -3.08
CA ASP A 37 -11.46 18.08 -3.73
C ASP A 37 -12.50 18.61 -2.73
N GLY A 38 -12.37 18.25 -1.44
CA GLY A 38 -13.21 18.78 -0.36
C GLY A 38 -14.52 18.04 -0.15
N TYR A 39 -14.68 16.88 -0.78
CA TYR A 39 -15.79 15.96 -0.53
C TYR A 39 -15.53 15.10 0.71
N ALA A 40 -16.59 14.51 1.25
CA ALA A 40 -16.48 13.44 2.22
C ALA A 40 -15.74 12.25 1.61
N VAL A 41 -14.90 11.61 2.43
CA VAL A 41 -14.07 10.47 2.02
C VAL A 41 -14.62 9.24 2.68
N LEU A 42 -15.22 8.37 1.89
CA LEU A 42 -15.97 7.22 2.39
C LEU A 42 -15.30 5.91 1.92
N PRO A 43 -14.58 5.22 2.82
CA PRO A 43 -14.06 3.88 2.55
C PRO A 43 -15.21 2.89 2.33
N HIS A 44 -15.01 1.94 1.41
CA HIS A 44 -15.97 0.87 1.18
C HIS A 44 -15.67 -0.30 2.10
N SER A 45 -16.66 -0.75 2.87
CA SER A 45 -16.51 -1.96 3.66
C SER A 45 -16.34 -3.20 2.80
N THR A 46 -15.46 -4.09 3.24
CA THR A 46 -15.20 -5.36 2.58
C THR A 46 -15.90 -6.52 3.27
N ARG A 47 -15.78 -7.72 2.69
CA ARG A 47 -16.23 -8.95 3.33
C ARG A 47 -15.40 -9.36 4.56
N VAL A 48 -14.29 -8.69 4.86
CA VAL A 48 -13.53 -8.95 6.09
C VAL A 48 -14.10 -8.03 7.15
N SER A 49 -15.01 -8.55 7.98
CA SER A 49 -15.65 -7.81 9.07
C SER A 49 -16.11 -8.76 10.19
N PRO A 50 -16.46 -8.23 11.37
CA PRO A 50 -17.08 -9.02 12.44
C PRO A 50 -18.39 -9.71 12.02
N GLU A 51 -19.18 -9.08 11.15
CA GLU A 51 -20.44 -9.63 10.64
C GLU A 51 -20.25 -10.91 9.81
N THR A 52 -19.08 -11.05 9.18
CA THR A 52 -18.72 -12.23 8.38
C THR A 52 -17.81 -13.21 9.14
N GLY A 53 -17.63 -13.01 10.45
CA GLY A 53 -16.92 -13.93 11.35
C GLY A 53 -15.43 -13.66 11.54
N TYR A 54 -14.90 -12.52 11.09
CA TYR A 54 -13.51 -12.12 11.36
C TYR A 54 -13.42 -11.35 12.68
N SER A 55 -12.26 -11.38 13.35
CA SER A 55 -12.05 -10.63 14.60
C SER A 55 -11.89 -9.12 14.40
N GLY A 56 -11.76 -8.66 13.16
CA GLY A 56 -11.58 -7.27 12.81
C GLY A 56 -12.23 -6.96 11.47
N ARG A 57 -12.10 -5.69 11.04
CA ARG A 57 -12.63 -5.22 9.75
C ARG A 57 -11.52 -4.72 8.83
N VAL A 58 -11.78 -4.80 7.53
CA VAL A 58 -10.98 -4.13 6.50
C VAL A 58 -11.94 -3.32 5.64
N ASP A 59 -11.66 -2.04 5.51
CA ASP A 59 -12.31 -1.15 4.55
C ASP A 59 -11.30 -0.72 3.49
N VAL A 60 -11.79 -0.39 2.30
CA VAL A 60 -10.95 -0.03 1.15
C VAL A 60 -11.38 1.31 0.58
N LEU A 61 -10.44 2.25 0.54
CA LEU A 61 -10.57 3.50 -0.19
C LEU A 61 -9.79 3.41 -1.51
N ALA A 62 -10.50 3.25 -2.62
CA ALA A 62 -9.88 3.08 -3.92
C ALA A 62 -9.39 4.41 -4.51
N GLY A 63 -8.38 4.33 -5.38
CA GLY A 63 -7.96 5.43 -6.23
C GLY A 63 -8.78 5.48 -7.52
N HIS A 64 -9.38 6.63 -7.84
CA HIS A 64 -10.02 6.81 -9.15
C HIS A 64 -8.93 7.15 -10.20
N PRO A 65 -8.70 6.32 -11.23
CA PRO A 65 -7.57 6.46 -12.15
C PRO A 65 -7.49 7.84 -12.81
N GLU A 66 -8.58 8.29 -13.45
CA GLU A 66 -8.62 9.58 -14.15
C GLU A 66 -8.45 10.78 -13.21
N LYS A 67 -9.14 10.77 -12.06
CA LYS A 67 -9.00 11.83 -11.05
C LYS A 67 -7.57 11.88 -10.47
N LEU A 68 -6.94 10.73 -10.24
CA LEU A 68 -5.55 10.67 -9.78
C LEU A 68 -4.59 11.21 -10.84
N GLU A 69 -4.78 10.88 -12.10
CA GLU A 69 -3.98 11.42 -13.20
C GLU A 69 -4.17 12.94 -13.35
N ALA A 70 -5.40 13.43 -13.20
CA ALA A 70 -5.70 14.86 -13.18
C ALA A 70 -4.96 15.58 -12.04
N ILE A 71 -4.92 14.98 -10.84
CA ILE A 71 -4.14 15.49 -9.71
C ILE A 71 -2.64 15.47 -10.03
N VAL A 72 -2.10 14.35 -10.53
CA VAL A 72 -0.67 14.26 -10.85
C VAL A 72 -0.29 15.32 -11.90
N SER A 73 -1.15 15.57 -12.87
CA SER A 73 -0.96 16.58 -13.91
C SER A 73 -1.03 18.01 -13.36
N LYS A 74 -2.06 18.31 -12.55
CA LYS A 74 -2.29 19.64 -11.95
C LYS A 74 -1.22 20.03 -10.93
N TYR A 75 -0.59 19.04 -10.29
CA TYR A 75 0.35 19.24 -9.19
C TYR A 75 1.74 18.68 -9.48
N SER A 76 2.14 18.65 -10.76
CA SER A 76 3.49 18.23 -11.16
C SER A 76 4.57 18.91 -10.30
N ILE A 77 5.56 18.13 -9.88
CA ILE A 77 6.57 18.51 -8.85
C ILE A 77 7.40 19.75 -9.26
N ASN A 78 7.35 20.13 -10.54
CA ASN A 78 7.95 21.35 -11.07
C ASN A 78 7.25 22.65 -10.60
N CYS A 79 6.05 22.56 -9.98
CA CYS A 79 5.35 23.68 -9.36
C CYS A 79 5.44 23.56 -7.81
N GLY A 80 6.55 24.02 -7.23
CA GLY A 80 6.95 23.76 -5.85
C GLY A 80 5.97 24.14 -4.73
N THR A 81 5.01 25.05 -4.93
CA THR A 81 4.04 25.44 -3.89
C THR A 81 2.80 24.55 -3.85
N THR A 82 2.45 23.90 -4.96
CA THR A 82 1.17 23.20 -5.12
C THR A 82 1.26 21.76 -4.60
N ALA A 83 2.36 21.05 -4.89
CA ALA A 83 2.57 19.67 -4.41
C ALA A 83 2.55 19.57 -2.87
N SER A 84 3.08 20.57 -2.18
CA SER A 84 3.11 20.63 -0.71
C SER A 84 1.73 20.63 -0.07
N LYS A 85 0.70 21.18 -0.74
CA LYS A 85 -0.70 21.17 -0.24
C LYS A 85 -1.30 19.77 -0.26
N ILE A 86 -1.11 19.02 -1.35
CA ILE A 86 -1.58 17.62 -1.47
C ILE A 86 -0.97 16.76 -0.38
N ILE A 87 0.36 16.86 -0.29
CA ILE A 87 1.16 16.13 0.68
C ILE A 87 0.66 16.40 2.10
N ARG A 88 0.49 17.68 2.46
CA ARG A 88 0.07 18.08 3.80
C ARG A 88 -1.35 17.60 4.08
N ARG A 89 -2.29 17.82 3.15
CA ARG A 89 -3.69 17.44 3.32
C ARG A 89 -3.86 15.93 3.51
N PHE A 90 -3.15 15.12 2.74
CA PHE A 90 -3.19 13.66 2.89
C PHE A 90 -2.75 13.23 4.29
N ARG A 91 -1.61 13.75 4.76
CA ARG A 91 -1.11 13.49 6.11
C ARG A 91 -2.07 13.97 7.20
N GLU A 92 -2.62 15.18 7.07
CA GLU A 92 -3.56 15.76 8.04
C GLU A 92 -4.81 14.88 8.22
N VAL A 93 -5.37 14.34 7.13
CA VAL A 93 -6.59 13.53 7.22
C VAL A 93 -6.29 12.15 7.82
N ILE A 94 -5.27 11.43 7.34
CA ILE A 94 -5.04 10.07 7.82
C ILE A 94 -4.55 10.00 9.28
N HIS A 95 -4.00 11.11 9.79
CA HIS A 95 -3.57 11.28 11.19
C HIS A 95 -4.57 12.09 12.01
N SER A 96 -5.77 12.36 11.47
CA SER A 96 -6.83 13.03 12.22
C SER A 96 -7.34 12.13 13.35
N GLU A 97 -7.83 12.73 14.44
CA GLU A 97 -8.37 11.99 15.59
C GLU A 97 -9.52 11.07 15.19
N GLU A 98 -10.38 11.51 14.27
CA GLU A 98 -11.47 10.72 13.71
C GLU A 98 -10.96 9.43 13.06
N VAL A 99 -10.03 9.54 12.11
CA VAL A 99 -9.46 8.36 11.42
C VAL A 99 -8.65 7.49 12.38
N ALA A 100 -7.88 8.10 13.28
CA ALA A 100 -7.05 7.37 14.25
C ALA A 100 -7.88 6.62 15.30
N SER A 101 -9.09 7.10 15.60
CA SER A 101 -10.03 6.41 16.50
C SER A 101 -10.72 5.21 15.84
N GLU A 102 -10.80 5.20 14.50
CA GLU A 102 -11.50 4.17 13.73
C GLU A 102 -10.58 3.06 13.17
N TYR A 103 -9.29 3.33 12.98
CA TYR A 103 -8.36 2.38 12.36
C TYR A 103 -7.05 2.23 13.13
N ASP A 104 -6.71 0.99 13.49
CA ASP A 104 -5.41 0.66 14.09
C ASP A 104 -4.24 0.77 13.09
N ILE A 105 -4.51 0.42 11.83
CA ILE A 105 -3.51 0.34 10.76
C ILE A 105 -4.11 0.88 9.46
N ILE A 106 -3.38 1.77 8.80
CA ILE A 106 -3.69 2.25 7.45
C ILE A 106 -2.58 1.76 6.51
N ILE A 107 -2.96 1.00 5.49
CA ILE A 107 -2.05 0.54 4.44
C ILE A 107 -2.26 1.43 3.21
N VAL A 108 -1.19 2.10 2.78
CA VAL A 108 -1.20 2.93 1.57
C VAL A 108 -0.42 2.21 0.49
N ASP A 109 -1.13 1.73 -0.53
CA ASP A 109 -0.51 1.20 -1.74
C ASP A 109 -0.26 2.34 -2.74
N THR A 110 0.94 2.40 -3.29
CA THR A 110 1.33 3.46 -4.22
C THR A 110 1.89 2.87 -5.50
N GLY A 111 1.53 3.45 -6.63
CA GLY A 111 2.18 3.15 -7.90
C GLY A 111 3.69 3.46 -7.87
N PRO A 112 4.46 2.92 -8.84
CA PRO A 112 5.92 3.03 -8.86
C PRO A 112 6.42 4.45 -9.18
N SER A 113 5.57 5.33 -9.70
CA SER A 113 5.95 6.66 -10.16
C SER A 113 6.13 7.64 -9.00
N ARG A 114 7.26 8.33 -8.96
CA ARG A 114 7.60 9.37 -7.97
C ARG A 114 6.85 10.69 -8.18
N ASN A 115 5.54 10.63 -8.20
CA ASN A 115 4.65 11.79 -8.37
C ASN A 115 4.22 12.37 -7.00
N ALA A 116 3.38 13.41 -7.02
CA ALA A 116 2.90 14.07 -5.80
C ALA A 116 2.16 13.10 -4.85
N VAL A 117 1.46 12.11 -5.38
CA VAL A 117 0.72 11.10 -4.60
C VAL A 117 1.69 10.14 -3.89
N TYR A 118 2.74 9.69 -4.59
CA TYR A 118 3.82 8.91 -3.98
C TYR A 118 4.46 9.66 -2.80
N TRP A 119 4.79 10.94 -2.99
CA TRP A 119 5.36 11.75 -1.91
C TRP A 119 4.38 12.03 -0.77
N ALA A 120 3.08 12.14 -1.06
CA ALA A 120 2.05 12.29 -0.05
C ALA A 120 1.99 11.06 0.85
N ALA A 121 1.95 9.86 0.24
CA ALA A 121 1.99 8.58 0.96
C ALA A 121 3.28 8.41 1.78
N LEU A 122 4.45 8.70 1.17
CA LEU A 122 5.74 8.60 1.85
C LEU A 122 5.81 9.47 3.10
N ARG A 123 5.27 10.69 3.02
CA ARG A 123 5.20 11.67 4.13
C ARG A 123 4.17 11.33 5.18
N ALA A 124 3.10 10.67 4.78
CA ALA A 124 2.08 10.17 5.67
C ALA A 124 2.58 8.98 6.51
N ALA A 125 3.39 8.11 5.89
CA ALA A 125 3.82 6.85 6.50
C ALA A 125 4.70 7.03 7.75
N THR A 126 4.50 6.12 8.70
CA THR A 126 5.33 5.87 9.89
C THR A 126 6.21 4.63 9.70
N TYR A 127 5.78 3.72 8.84
CA TYR A 127 6.51 2.50 8.50
C TYR A 127 6.43 2.24 6.99
N SER A 128 7.51 1.73 6.41
CA SER A 128 7.57 1.30 5.02
C SER A 128 7.96 -0.17 4.91
N VAL A 129 7.20 -0.91 4.11
CA VAL A 129 7.52 -2.29 3.69
C VAL A 129 7.82 -2.24 2.20
N ILE A 130 8.99 -2.74 1.79
CA ILE A 130 9.45 -2.60 0.41
C ILE A 130 9.47 -3.99 -0.25
N PRO A 131 8.52 -4.32 -1.13
CA PRO A 131 8.63 -5.53 -1.93
C PRO A 131 9.80 -5.39 -2.92
N ILE A 132 10.61 -6.44 -3.04
CA ILE A 132 11.76 -6.49 -3.95
C ILE A 132 11.65 -7.72 -4.86
N GLU A 133 11.77 -7.52 -6.18
CA GLU A 133 12.00 -8.61 -7.11
C GLU A 133 13.52 -8.83 -7.24
N LEU A 134 13.97 -10.09 -7.16
CA LEU A 134 15.39 -10.45 -7.05
C LEU A 134 16.08 -10.45 -8.43
N GLU A 135 16.21 -9.25 -9.00
CA GLU A 135 16.82 -8.99 -10.29
C GLU A 135 18.11 -8.17 -10.17
N THR A 136 18.94 -8.16 -11.21
CA THR A 136 20.27 -7.52 -11.23
C THR A 136 20.28 -6.02 -10.84
N LYS A 137 19.15 -5.31 -10.97
CA LYS A 137 19.04 -3.88 -10.64
C LYS A 137 18.37 -3.61 -9.29
N ALA A 138 18.00 -4.64 -8.53
CA ALA A 138 17.20 -4.51 -7.33
C ALA A 138 17.86 -3.64 -6.26
N LEU A 139 19.17 -3.77 -6.04
CA LEU A 139 19.91 -2.92 -5.08
C LEU A 139 19.92 -1.45 -5.47
N SER A 140 20.04 -1.13 -6.76
CA SER A 140 20.00 0.25 -7.24
C SER A 140 18.61 0.87 -7.00
N CYS A 141 17.55 0.12 -7.33
CA CYS A 141 16.18 0.53 -7.04
C CYS A 141 15.95 0.75 -5.54
N LEU A 142 16.44 -0.18 -4.69
CA LEU A 142 16.35 -0.05 -3.24
C LEU A 142 17.03 1.23 -2.75
N ASN A 143 18.27 1.48 -3.14
CA ASN A 143 19.01 2.68 -2.73
C ASN A 143 18.27 3.96 -3.08
N ALA A 144 17.63 3.99 -4.25
CA ALA A 144 16.87 5.14 -4.69
C ALA A 144 15.60 5.36 -3.83
N VAL A 145 14.96 4.29 -3.34
CA VAL A 145 13.84 4.37 -2.38
C VAL A 145 14.33 4.79 -0.99
N LEU A 146 15.41 4.19 -0.49
CA LEU A 146 16.00 4.53 0.81
C LEU A 146 16.44 5.99 0.89
N GLN A 147 17.03 6.52 -0.18
CA GLN A 147 17.39 7.94 -0.28
C GLN A 147 16.15 8.84 -0.21
N SER A 148 15.03 8.44 -0.84
CA SER A 148 13.78 9.20 -0.81
C SER A 148 13.20 9.23 0.61
N ILE A 149 13.19 8.10 1.31
CA ILE A 149 12.75 8.00 2.71
C ILE A 149 13.67 8.80 3.64
N THR A 150 14.98 8.70 3.45
CA THR A 150 15.96 9.43 4.26
C THR A 150 15.80 10.94 4.07
N ALA A 151 15.71 11.40 2.83
CA ALA A 151 15.48 12.82 2.53
C ALA A 151 14.16 13.32 3.13
N ASP A 152 13.12 12.49 3.08
CA ASP A 152 11.84 12.84 3.71
C ASP A 152 11.97 12.97 5.22
N ASN A 153 12.54 11.97 5.91
CA ASN A 153 12.74 11.98 7.36
C ASN A 153 13.55 13.20 7.82
N MET A 154 14.59 13.59 7.08
CA MET A 154 15.38 14.80 7.38
C MET A 154 14.60 16.10 7.21
N SER A 155 13.51 16.09 6.43
CA SER A 155 12.64 17.25 6.23
C SER A 155 11.47 17.33 7.22
N ARG A 156 11.28 16.31 8.07
CA ARG A 156 10.16 16.26 9.02
C ARG A 156 10.36 17.24 10.18
N PRO A 157 9.28 17.83 10.72
CA PRO A 157 9.35 18.64 11.93
C PRO A 157 9.95 17.86 13.10
N LEU A 158 10.64 18.56 14.00
CA LEU A 158 11.18 17.97 15.21
C LEU A 158 10.07 17.29 16.02
N GLY A 159 10.28 16.02 16.40
CA GLY A 159 9.32 15.22 17.14
C GLY A 159 8.25 14.53 16.29
N ALA A 160 8.17 14.79 14.98
CA ALA A 160 7.31 14.00 14.10
C ALA A 160 7.86 12.58 13.94
N PRO A 161 7.00 11.54 13.90
CA PRO A 161 7.46 10.16 13.74
C PRO A 161 8.18 9.99 12.39
N HIS A 162 9.32 9.31 12.42
CA HIS A 162 10.04 8.94 11.21
C HIS A 162 9.28 7.85 10.44
N ASN A 163 9.44 7.83 9.12
CA ASN A 163 9.10 6.68 8.30
C ASN A 163 10.22 5.65 8.39
N ASN A 164 9.99 4.57 9.14
CA ASN A 164 10.97 3.52 9.36
C ASN A 164 10.81 2.38 8.35
N VAL A 165 11.89 2.00 7.67
CA VAL A 165 11.86 0.81 6.80
C VAL A 165 11.88 -0.44 7.65
N VAL A 166 10.77 -1.19 7.64
CA VAL A 166 10.56 -2.36 8.50
C VAL A 166 11.22 -3.60 7.92
N SER A 167 10.94 -3.86 6.64
CA SER A 167 11.41 -5.07 5.97
C SER A 167 11.44 -4.87 4.46
N LEU A 168 12.45 -5.46 3.84
CA LEU A 168 12.43 -5.80 2.42
C LEU A 168 11.73 -7.13 2.28
N ILE A 169 10.76 -7.26 1.39
CA ILE A 169 10.03 -8.53 1.19
C ILE A 169 10.43 -9.10 -0.16
N PRO A 170 11.21 -10.19 -0.20
CA PRO A 170 11.49 -10.88 -1.46
C PRO A 170 10.17 -11.35 -2.08
N ASN A 171 9.88 -10.83 -3.26
CA ASN A 171 8.65 -11.04 -3.99
C ASN A 171 8.90 -11.89 -5.25
N ARG A 172 7.89 -12.68 -5.65
CA ARG A 172 7.93 -13.57 -6.82
C ARG A 172 9.19 -14.43 -6.90
N VAL A 173 9.60 -15.00 -5.77
CA VAL A 173 10.87 -15.72 -5.68
C VAL A 173 10.79 -17.08 -6.38
N LYS A 174 11.75 -17.35 -7.28
CA LYS A 174 11.97 -18.65 -7.92
C LYS A 174 13.24 -19.31 -7.35
N MET A 175 13.07 -20.19 -6.36
CA MET A 175 14.20 -20.83 -5.66
C MET A 175 14.99 -21.84 -6.53
N ASN A 176 14.53 -22.14 -7.74
CA ASN A 176 15.27 -22.93 -8.72
C ASN A 176 16.15 -22.08 -9.66
N THR A 177 16.19 -20.76 -9.48
CA THR A 177 16.99 -19.86 -10.32
C THR A 177 18.24 -19.36 -9.60
N ASN A 178 19.41 -19.56 -10.23
CA ASN A 178 20.69 -19.11 -9.67
C ASN A 178 20.72 -17.59 -9.43
N ILE A 179 20.02 -16.81 -10.25
CA ILE A 179 19.92 -15.35 -10.11
C ILE A 179 19.25 -15.00 -8.77
N HIS A 180 18.08 -15.57 -8.47
CA HIS A 180 17.37 -15.25 -7.22
C HIS A 180 18.16 -15.72 -5.98
N ILE A 181 18.81 -16.88 -6.04
CA ILE A 181 19.64 -17.38 -4.93
C ILE A 181 20.83 -16.43 -4.68
N THR A 182 21.52 -16.03 -5.75
CA THR A 182 22.69 -15.15 -5.68
C THR A 182 22.30 -13.76 -5.17
N GLN A 183 21.24 -13.19 -5.73
CA GLN A 183 20.72 -11.89 -5.31
C GLN A 183 20.22 -11.94 -3.86
N MET A 184 19.47 -12.97 -3.46
CA MET A 184 19.03 -13.11 -2.08
C MET A 184 20.21 -13.13 -1.12
N LYS A 185 21.27 -13.87 -1.43
CA LYS A 185 22.51 -13.88 -0.64
C LYS A 185 23.13 -12.47 -0.55
N GLU A 186 23.23 -11.76 -1.66
CA GLU A 186 23.77 -10.39 -1.72
C GLU A 186 22.98 -9.42 -0.84
N PHE A 187 21.64 -9.50 -0.82
CA PHE A 187 20.81 -8.70 0.07
C PHE A 187 21.03 -9.01 1.56
N TYR A 188 21.17 -10.29 1.92
CA TYR A 188 21.50 -10.67 3.31
C TYR A 188 22.90 -10.22 3.75
N GLU A 189 23.84 -10.07 2.82
CA GLU A 189 25.18 -9.57 3.10
C GLU A 189 25.21 -8.04 3.20
N THR A 190 24.45 -7.36 2.33
CA THR A 190 24.50 -5.89 2.20
C THR A 190 23.56 -5.17 3.17
N VAL A 191 22.35 -5.69 3.39
CA VAL A 191 21.30 -5.05 4.20
C VAL A 191 20.62 -6.04 5.17
N PRO A 192 21.40 -6.77 6.00
CA PRO A 192 20.87 -7.84 6.86
C PRO A 192 19.74 -7.39 7.80
N ALA A 193 19.81 -6.16 8.33
CA ALA A 193 18.82 -5.65 9.27
C ALA A 193 17.41 -5.52 8.64
N LEU A 194 17.35 -5.22 7.34
CA LEU A 194 16.09 -5.04 6.62
C LEU A 194 15.56 -6.35 6.02
N MET A 195 16.39 -7.39 5.94
CA MET A 195 15.95 -8.68 5.39
C MET A 195 15.19 -9.50 6.43
N PRO A 196 14.08 -10.16 6.06
CA PRO A 196 13.31 -11.02 6.95
C PRO A 196 14.08 -12.33 7.19
N PRO A 197 13.58 -13.28 8.01
CA PRO A 197 14.18 -14.61 8.04
C PRO A 197 14.17 -15.27 6.65
N ARG A 198 15.16 -16.13 6.34
CA ARG A 198 15.37 -16.72 5.00
C ARG A 198 14.18 -17.50 4.43
N TRP A 199 13.32 -18.02 5.28
CA TRP A 199 12.12 -18.75 4.90
C TRP A 199 10.89 -17.85 4.70
N VAL A 200 11.02 -16.54 4.94
CA VAL A 200 9.95 -15.56 4.73
C VAL A 200 10.17 -14.85 3.39
N TYR A 201 9.39 -15.25 2.40
CA TYR A 201 9.34 -14.64 1.08
C TYR A 201 8.00 -14.98 0.40
N LEU A 202 7.63 -14.21 -0.62
CA LEU A 202 6.50 -14.53 -1.48
C LEU A 202 7.01 -15.33 -2.70
N PRO A 203 6.63 -16.61 -2.87
CA PRO A 203 7.04 -17.39 -4.02
C PRO A 203 6.39 -16.86 -5.30
N GLU A 204 7.01 -17.09 -6.45
CA GLU A 204 6.28 -16.96 -7.71
C GLU A 204 5.17 -18.01 -7.77
N SER A 205 3.92 -17.56 -7.98
CA SER A 205 2.78 -18.46 -8.09
C SER A 205 1.75 -17.90 -9.08
N SER A 206 1.16 -18.80 -9.87
CA SER A 206 0.03 -18.50 -10.75
C SER A 206 -1.25 -18.17 -9.96
N VAL A 207 -1.32 -18.52 -8.67
CA VAL A 207 -2.45 -18.18 -7.80
C VAL A 207 -2.57 -16.67 -7.63
N TYR A 208 -1.46 -15.98 -7.36
CA TYR A 208 -1.45 -14.52 -7.26
C TYR A 208 -1.88 -13.86 -8.58
N SER A 209 -1.42 -14.40 -9.71
CA SER A 209 -1.84 -13.92 -11.03
C SER A 209 -3.31 -14.17 -11.30
N ALA A 210 -3.86 -15.30 -10.85
CA ALA A 210 -5.26 -15.65 -11.03
C ALA A 210 -6.20 -14.76 -10.20
N LEU A 211 -5.79 -14.37 -9.00
CA LEU A 211 -6.51 -13.38 -8.19
C LEU A 211 -6.58 -12.00 -8.88
N ASN A 212 -5.56 -11.65 -9.66
CA ASN A 212 -5.52 -10.42 -10.45
C ASN A 212 -6.34 -10.49 -11.76
N MET A 213 -6.86 -11.66 -12.15
CA MET A 213 -7.67 -11.78 -13.36
C MET A 213 -9.11 -11.29 -13.13
N LYS A 214 -9.62 -10.47 -14.05
CA LYS A 214 -11.00 -9.97 -14.05
C LYS A 214 -11.98 -11.16 -13.93
N GLY A 215 -12.79 -11.18 -12.87
CA GLY A 215 -13.78 -12.21 -12.58
C GLY A 215 -13.52 -13.06 -11.33
N PHE A 216 -12.28 -13.13 -10.83
CA PHE A 216 -11.94 -13.79 -9.56
C PHE A 216 -11.94 -12.84 -8.35
N ALA A 217 -12.18 -11.54 -8.59
CA ALA A 217 -12.01 -10.42 -7.66
C ALA A 217 -12.93 -10.42 -6.40
N SER A 218 -13.71 -11.47 -6.16
CA SER A 218 -14.54 -11.56 -4.94
C SER A 218 -13.91 -12.35 -3.80
N GLU A 219 -12.81 -13.07 -4.08
CA GLU A 219 -12.11 -13.90 -3.10
C GLU A 219 -10.69 -13.38 -2.88
N GLY A 220 -10.40 -12.89 -1.67
CA GLY A 220 -9.03 -12.60 -1.28
C GLY A 220 -8.21 -13.89 -1.15
N LEU A 221 -6.88 -13.80 -1.12
CA LEU A 221 -6.01 -14.98 -0.94
C LEU A 221 -6.43 -15.83 0.27
N HIS A 222 -6.88 -15.18 1.35
CA HIS A 222 -7.39 -15.81 2.58
C HIS A 222 -8.68 -16.63 2.42
N GLN A 223 -9.37 -16.52 1.28
CA GLN A 223 -10.66 -17.20 1.02
C GLN A 223 -10.52 -18.39 0.06
N ILE A 224 -9.35 -18.57 -0.55
CA ILE A 224 -9.11 -19.74 -1.40
C ILE A 224 -9.19 -20.99 -0.52
N LYS A 225 -10.14 -21.89 -0.82
CA LYS A 225 -10.42 -23.11 -0.03
C LYS A 225 -9.15 -23.90 0.31
N GLU A 226 -9.15 -24.48 1.52
CA GLU A 226 -8.11 -25.37 2.05
C GLU A 226 -7.70 -26.42 1.00
N GLY A 227 -6.42 -26.37 0.59
CA GLY A 227 -5.86 -27.19 -0.48
C GLY A 227 -4.75 -26.50 -1.29
N ARG A 228 -4.58 -25.18 -1.16
CA ARG A 228 -3.44 -24.40 -1.70
C ARG A 228 -2.70 -23.66 -0.57
N CYS A 229 -2.13 -24.41 0.36
CA CYS A 229 -1.64 -23.85 1.63
C CYS A 229 -0.37 -23.00 1.53
N ASN A 230 0.44 -23.14 0.47
CA ASN A 230 1.78 -22.55 0.45
C ASN A 230 1.76 -21.02 0.27
N GLU A 231 0.91 -20.48 -0.59
CA GLU A 231 0.82 -19.03 -0.84
C GLU A 231 0.18 -18.29 0.33
N GLN A 232 -0.92 -18.82 0.87
CA GLN A 232 -1.56 -18.30 2.07
C GLN A 232 -0.60 -18.32 3.26
N GLN A 233 0.12 -19.43 3.45
CA GLN A 233 1.12 -19.56 4.50
C GLN A 233 2.28 -18.58 4.29
N ALA A 234 2.78 -18.43 3.06
CA ALA A 234 3.84 -17.47 2.73
C ALA A 234 3.41 -16.03 3.03
N ALA A 235 2.21 -15.62 2.61
CA ALA A 235 1.65 -14.31 2.92
C ALA A 235 1.46 -14.13 4.44
N GLY A 236 0.96 -15.16 5.14
CA GLY A 236 0.82 -15.15 6.59
C GLY A 236 2.16 -14.97 7.32
N LEU A 237 3.21 -15.65 6.88
CA LEU A 237 4.57 -15.50 7.42
C LEU A 237 5.13 -14.10 7.18
N VAL A 238 4.87 -13.50 6.01
CA VAL A 238 5.24 -12.11 5.71
C VAL A 238 4.53 -11.16 6.67
N CYS A 239 3.21 -11.29 6.82
CA CYS A 239 2.42 -10.45 7.73
C CYS A 239 2.91 -10.57 9.17
N GLN A 240 3.15 -11.79 9.67
CA GLN A 240 3.68 -12.02 11.02
C GLN A 240 5.07 -11.41 11.21
N SER A 241 5.96 -11.56 10.22
CA SER A 241 7.30 -10.97 10.27
C SER A 241 7.26 -9.44 10.28
N VAL A 242 6.41 -8.83 9.45
CA VAL A 242 6.24 -7.36 9.42
C VAL A 242 5.62 -6.86 10.71
N TYR A 243 4.52 -7.46 11.16
CA TYR A 243 3.83 -7.10 12.40
C TYR A 243 4.77 -7.20 13.60
N GLY A 244 5.49 -8.32 13.73
CA GLY A 244 6.48 -8.50 14.79
C GLY A 244 7.58 -7.44 14.75
N ARG A 245 8.03 -7.00 13.58
CA ARG A 245 9.02 -5.91 13.50
C ARG A 245 8.45 -4.54 13.87
N ILE A 246 7.19 -4.26 13.54
CA ILE A 246 6.53 -3.00 13.91
C ILE A 246 6.32 -2.92 15.42
N TYR A 247 5.82 -3.99 16.05
CA TYR A 247 5.39 -3.96 17.45
C TYR A 247 6.39 -4.54 18.45
N SER A 248 7.29 -5.45 18.04
CA SER A 248 8.33 -5.99 18.94
C SER A 248 9.59 -5.11 19.02
N SER A 249 9.74 -4.13 18.12
CA SER A 249 10.73 -3.06 18.28
C SER A 249 10.29 -1.98 19.28
N GLY A 250 9.02 -2.02 19.71
CA GLY A 250 8.51 -1.28 20.85
C GLY A 250 8.73 -2.04 22.14
N THR A 251 9.81 -1.72 22.85
CA THR A 251 9.73 -1.83 24.32
C THR A 251 8.64 -0.83 24.72
N PHE A 252 7.47 -1.31 25.15
CA PHE A 252 6.51 -0.46 25.82
C PHE A 252 7.20 0.07 27.08
N ALA A 253 7.55 1.36 27.06
CA ALA A 253 7.88 2.14 28.23
C ALA A 253 6.63 2.94 28.62
#